data_AF-A0A4R6S920-F1
#
_entry.id   AF-A0A4R6S920-F1
#
_cell.length_a   1.000
_cell.length_b   1.000
_cell.length_c   1.000
_cell.angle_alpha   90.00
_cell.angle_beta   90.00
_cell.angle_gamma   90.00
#
_symmetry.space_group_name_H-M   'P 1'
#
loop_
_entity.id
_entity.type
_entity.pdbx_description
1 polymer ?
#
loop_
_entity_poly.entity_id
_entity_poly.type
_entity_poly.pdbx_seq_one_letter_code
_entity_poly.pdbx_strand_id
1 'polypeptide(L)'
;MPDPMVLYRKLTSGDEAGITAVRKALTQVRASLRAAADGITEGATTAATHWRGDARTEFLTDVSATVTDTAEVYRRLRTVDRVLAGAATAYGDLHRSADSAIRPWRAAGNADPALALSVQRNLLAARYTYESRLGTLATHLDPGSSDWTDLTHVGPGQPWIPQGLAYRADRDQLLVTSYNESKDADSQSRLTLVDNATGEEQKHVDLGGLEYSGPAGQPATGAPPNHAGGVATHGDNVWVTSTVVNDDGTQTSQVYVYSQKAIDRAQPGATVHPTQVINVPASSYITYADGKLWIGQYATDGDPKLYSFNTGKDGSIKGVTPTGEPDPYAGGDVPGEYPTPQHVQGVVVRDDQFVFSQSDGESGSSFITQDRDYRGFDLLDPDTWDARDEYRLGDNADGDPIHGVEEIEEIDGEIVTVHESGADKYDDDGHDHHDDITRTPLTELGLDSGDGYQTDPDALTEAAGQLDGSAEKLQNAADVTGGLQLVAHVLGDVPAAGPFSAAVTRYLADRGQELGTGAQSLRDTADGLIAGADTYRRLEDFLTAGFGGTN
;
A
#
# COMPACT_ATOMS: atom_id res chain seq x y z
N MET A 1 -38.67 -48.87 -11.74
CA MET A 1 -38.00 -47.63 -11.32
C MET A 1 -36.50 -47.85 -11.35
N PRO A 2 -35.68 -46.83 -11.65
CA PRO A 2 -34.23 -46.94 -11.54
C PRO A 2 -33.82 -47.31 -10.11
N ASP A 3 -32.85 -48.20 -9.97
CA ASP A 3 -32.26 -48.55 -8.68
C ASP A 3 -31.54 -47.32 -8.07
N PRO A 4 -31.95 -46.82 -6.88
CA PRO A 4 -31.30 -45.68 -6.22
C PRO A 4 -29.80 -45.88 -5.95
N MET A 5 -29.31 -47.14 -5.85
CA MET A 5 -27.88 -47.42 -5.72
C MET A 5 -27.06 -46.87 -6.87
N VAL A 6 -27.62 -46.85 -8.09
CA VAL A 6 -26.88 -46.37 -9.27
C VAL A 6 -26.56 -44.89 -9.12
N LEU A 7 -27.55 -44.07 -8.74
CA LEU A 7 -27.34 -42.65 -8.51
C LEU A 7 -26.46 -42.41 -7.28
N TYR A 8 -26.71 -43.11 -6.17
CA TYR A 8 -25.87 -43.01 -4.97
C TYR A 8 -24.39 -43.24 -5.31
N ARG A 9 -24.07 -44.34 -6.01
CA ARG A 9 -22.69 -44.68 -6.39
C ARG A 9 -22.03 -43.61 -7.24
N LYS A 10 -22.77 -42.96 -8.15
CA LYS A 10 -22.26 -41.85 -8.96
C LYS A 10 -21.94 -40.62 -8.11
N LEU A 11 -22.83 -40.28 -7.19
CA LEU A 11 -22.65 -39.10 -6.32
C LEU A 11 -21.48 -39.29 -5.34
N THR A 12 -21.25 -40.51 -4.86
CA THR A 12 -20.19 -40.81 -3.88
C THR A 12 -18.94 -41.44 -4.49
N SER A 13 -18.74 -41.34 -5.82
CA SER A 13 -17.57 -41.94 -6.49
C SER A 13 -16.31 -41.08 -6.45
N GLY A 14 -16.41 -39.83 -6.01
CA GLY A 14 -15.29 -38.89 -5.90
C GLY A 14 -14.42 -39.10 -4.66
N ASP A 15 -13.35 -38.31 -4.61
CA ASP A 15 -12.27 -38.43 -3.63
C ASP A 15 -11.88 -37.05 -3.07
N GLU A 16 -12.33 -36.78 -1.85
CA GLU A 16 -12.03 -35.53 -1.13
C GLU A 16 -10.51 -35.38 -0.86
N ALA A 17 -9.78 -36.49 -0.71
CA ALA A 17 -8.33 -36.46 -0.53
C ALA A 17 -7.63 -35.96 -1.80
N GLY A 18 -8.15 -36.29 -2.98
CA GLY A 18 -7.68 -35.76 -4.26
C GLY A 18 -7.78 -34.23 -4.35
N ILE A 19 -8.91 -33.64 -3.90
CA ILE A 19 -9.08 -32.17 -3.84
C ILE A 19 -8.06 -31.55 -2.88
N THR A 20 -7.88 -32.19 -1.72
CA THR A 20 -6.94 -31.73 -0.68
C THR A 20 -5.47 -31.81 -1.14
N ALA A 21 -5.12 -32.80 -1.96
CA ALA A 21 -3.78 -32.93 -2.52
C ALA A 21 -3.40 -31.74 -3.40
N VAL A 22 -4.31 -31.27 -4.26
CA VAL A 22 -4.10 -30.07 -5.09
C VAL A 22 -3.86 -28.83 -4.21
N ARG A 23 -4.66 -28.65 -3.16
CA ARG A 23 -4.49 -27.54 -2.20
C ARG A 23 -3.15 -27.56 -1.48
N LYS A 24 -2.66 -28.74 -1.12
CA LYS A 24 -1.34 -28.90 -0.50
C LYS A 24 -0.23 -28.46 -1.46
N ALA A 25 -0.33 -28.83 -2.74
CA ALA A 25 0.62 -28.38 -3.75
C ALA A 25 0.58 -26.85 -3.92
N LEU A 26 -0.61 -26.23 -3.96
CA LEU A 26 -0.75 -24.77 -4.00
C LEU A 26 -0.12 -24.05 -2.80
N THR A 27 -0.14 -24.70 -1.63
CA THR A 27 0.53 -24.16 -0.44
C THR A 27 2.05 -24.17 -0.59
N GLN A 28 2.62 -25.20 -1.22
CA GLN A 28 4.05 -25.28 -1.51
C GLN A 28 4.46 -24.27 -2.59
N VAL A 29 3.66 -24.11 -3.63
CA VAL A 29 3.85 -23.06 -4.66
C VAL A 29 3.89 -21.69 -4.00
N ARG A 30 2.88 -21.35 -3.19
CA ARG A 30 2.82 -20.06 -2.47
C ARG A 30 4.04 -19.79 -1.59
N ALA A 31 4.54 -20.80 -0.89
CA ALA A 31 5.77 -20.67 -0.11
C ALA A 31 6.99 -20.40 -1.01
N SER A 32 7.04 -21.01 -2.20
CA SER A 32 8.10 -20.79 -3.19
C SER A 32 8.02 -19.39 -3.80
N LEU A 33 6.82 -18.89 -4.08
CA LEU A 33 6.61 -17.51 -4.56
C LEU A 33 7.07 -16.49 -3.53
N ARG A 34 6.75 -16.69 -2.25
CA ARG A 34 7.26 -15.80 -1.19
C ARG A 34 8.78 -15.81 -1.12
N ALA A 35 9.40 -17.00 -1.13
CA ALA A 35 10.85 -17.13 -1.11
C ALA A 35 11.55 -16.62 -2.39
N ALA A 36 10.81 -16.50 -3.50
CA ALA A 36 11.26 -15.84 -4.71
C ALA A 36 11.18 -14.32 -4.54
N ALA A 37 10.04 -13.78 -4.10
CA ALA A 37 9.86 -12.36 -3.83
C ALA A 37 10.91 -11.83 -2.83
N ASP A 38 11.12 -12.53 -1.71
CA ASP A 38 12.15 -12.17 -0.73
C ASP A 38 13.55 -12.12 -1.37
N GLY A 39 13.88 -13.08 -2.24
CA GLY A 39 15.17 -13.13 -2.94
C GLY A 39 15.33 -12.07 -4.04
N ILE A 40 14.22 -11.68 -4.68
CA ILE A 40 14.18 -10.58 -5.64
C ILE A 40 14.47 -9.26 -4.93
N THR A 41 13.80 -9.00 -3.81
CA THR A 41 14.03 -7.81 -2.98
C THR A 41 15.46 -7.76 -2.44
N GLU A 42 16.01 -8.89 -2.00
CA GLU A 42 17.41 -8.98 -1.56
C GLU A 42 18.39 -8.67 -2.70
N GLY A 43 18.14 -9.21 -3.90
CA GLY A 43 18.87 -8.91 -5.12
C GLY A 43 18.84 -7.43 -5.50
N ALA A 44 17.64 -6.84 -5.53
CA ALA A 44 17.46 -5.42 -5.79
C ALA A 44 18.19 -4.55 -4.76
N THR A 45 18.08 -4.88 -3.47
CA THR A 45 18.74 -4.14 -2.39
C THR A 45 20.26 -4.19 -2.53
N THR A 46 20.80 -5.37 -2.83
CA THR A 46 22.25 -5.58 -3.03
C THR A 46 22.76 -4.73 -4.19
N ALA A 47 22.06 -4.75 -5.34
CA ALA A 47 22.40 -3.89 -6.48
C ALA A 47 22.29 -2.40 -6.12
N ALA A 48 21.17 -1.98 -5.55
CA ALA A 48 20.85 -0.59 -5.24
C ALA A 48 21.76 0.05 -4.19
N THR A 49 22.33 -0.73 -3.28
CA THR A 49 23.26 -0.22 -2.24
C THR A 49 24.57 0.28 -2.86
N HIS A 50 24.96 -0.30 -4.00
CA HIS A 50 26.26 -0.07 -4.63
C HIS A 50 26.16 0.48 -6.06
N TRP A 51 24.98 0.93 -6.46
CA TRP A 51 24.69 1.43 -7.79
C TRP A 51 23.74 2.65 -7.69
N ARG A 52 24.04 3.71 -8.44
CA ARG A 52 23.28 4.97 -8.46
C ARG A 52 22.98 5.43 -9.90
N GLY A 53 22.02 6.34 -10.05
CA GLY A 53 21.61 6.97 -11.31
C GLY A 53 20.47 6.26 -12.05
N ASP A 54 20.00 6.85 -13.16
CA ASP A 54 18.78 6.45 -13.90
C ASP A 54 18.69 4.95 -14.20
N ALA A 55 19.81 4.32 -14.55
CA ALA A 55 19.84 2.90 -14.88
C ALA A 55 19.52 2.01 -13.65
N ARG A 56 19.89 2.46 -12.44
CA ARG A 56 19.49 1.81 -11.18
C ARG A 56 18.00 1.97 -10.96
N THR A 57 17.45 3.15 -11.25
CA THR A 57 16.01 3.42 -11.10
C THR A 57 15.19 2.58 -12.09
N GLU A 58 15.58 2.52 -13.37
CA GLU A 58 14.95 1.65 -14.37
C GLU A 58 15.00 0.17 -13.94
N PHE A 59 16.15 -0.30 -13.45
CA PHE A 59 16.28 -1.64 -12.89
C PHE A 59 15.36 -1.88 -11.69
N LEU A 60 15.28 -0.94 -10.75
CA LEU A 60 14.41 -1.06 -9.58
C LEU A 60 12.94 -1.07 -9.99
N THR A 61 12.54 -0.28 -10.98
CA THR A 61 11.20 -0.30 -11.57
C THR A 61 10.86 -1.67 -12.15
N ASP A 62 11.74 -2.23 -12.97
CA ASP A 62 11.54 -3.57 -13.58
C ASP A 62 11.44 -4.68 -12.52
N VAL A 63 12.29 -4.60 -11.50
CA VAL A 63 12.29 -5.57 -10.40
C VAL A 63 11.04 -5.42 -9.53
N SER A 64 10.63 -4.20 -9.20
CA SER A 64 9.40 -3.91 -8.44
C SER A 64 8.16 -4.37 -9.18
N ALA A 65 8.08 -4.18 -10.50
CA ALA A 65 7.01 -4.73 -11.33
C ALA A 65 6.95 -6.26 -11.21
N THR A 66 8.11 -6.94 -11.24
CA THR A 66 8.17 -8.41 -11.08
C THR A 66 7.71 -8.87 -9.69
N VAL A 67 8.03 -8.12 -8.62
CA VAL A 67 7.55 -8.40 -7.26
C VAL A 67 6.03 -8.24 -7.17
N THR A 68 5.50 -7.15 -7.73
CA THR A 68 4.05 -6.87 -7.79
C THR A 68 3.30 -7.96 -8.54
N ASP A 69 3.79 -8.38 -9.71
CA ASP A 69 3.23 -9.48 -10.49
C ASP A 69 3.25 -10.79 -9.70
N THR A 70 4.34 -11.08 -9.00
CA THR A 70 4.47 -12.27 -8.15
C THR A 70 3.47 -12.25 -7.00
N ALA A 71 3.28 -11.09 -6.36
CA ALA A 71 2.30 -10.89 -5.29
C ALA A 71 0.87 -11.06 -5.81
N GLU A 72 0.57 -10.55 -7.00
CA GLU A 72 -0.74 -10.71 -7.62
C GLU A 72 -1.06 -12.17 -7.94
N VAL A 73 -0.10 -12.92 -8.52
CA VAL A 73 -0.27 -14.37 -8.72
C VAL A 73 -0.45 -15.08 -7.37
N TYR A 74 0.29 -14.71 -6.33
CA TYR A 74 0.12 -15.27 -4.99
C TYR A 74 -1.33 -15.06 -4.46
N ARG A 75 -1.88 -13.85 -4.61
CA ARG A 75 -3.28 -13.53 -4.24
C ARG A 75 -4.27 -14.38 -5.03
N ARG A 76 -4.08 -14.50 -6.34
CA ARG A 76 -4.90 -15.33 -7.24
C ARG A 76 -4.87 -16.82 -6.86
N LEU A 77 -3.70 -17.37 -6.53
CA LEU A 77 -3.58 -18.77 -6.07
C LEU A 77 -4.29 -19.00 -4.72
N ARG A 78 -4.35 -17.99 -3.84
CA ARG A 78 -5.15 -18.05 -2.61
C ARG A 78 -6.65 -18.13 -2.92
N THR A 79 -7.12 -17.47 -3.98
CA THR A 79 -8.51 -17.61 -4.46
C THR A 79 -8.79 -19.04 -4.92
N VAL A 80 -7.89 -19.66 -5.67
CA VAL A 80 -8.05 -21.08 -6.07
C VAL A 80 -8.08 -22.01 -4.85
N ASP A 81 -7.21 -21.81 -3.86
CA ASP A 81 -7.20 -22.61 -2.62
C ASP A 81 -8.54 -22.49 -1.87
N ARG A 82 -9.14 -21.29 -1.80
CA ARG A 82 -10.48 -21.07 -1.22
C ARG A 82 -11.56 -21.79 -2.02
N VAL A 83 -11.53 -21.68 -3.34
CA VAL A 83 -12.48 -22.35 -4.24
C VAL A 83 -12.42 -23.87 -4.08
N LEU A 84 -11.21 -24.44 -4.01
CA LEU A 84 -11.00 -25.87 -3.77
C LEU A 84 -11.44 -26.31 -2.38
N ALA A 85 -11.23 -25.48 -1.34
CA ALA A 85 -11.73 -25.75 0.01
C ALA A 85 -13.27 -25.78 0.05
N GLY A 86 -13.91 -24.84 -0.66
CA GLY A 86 -15.36 -24.81 -0.85
C GLY A 86 -15.87 -26.06 -1.57
N ALA A 87 -15.17 -26.49 -2.62
CA ALA A 87 -15.53 -27.70 -3.38
C ALA A 87 -15.40 -28.98 -2.54
N ALA A 88 -14.32 -29.12 -1.75
CA ALA A 88 -14.15 -30.24 -0.82
C ALA A 88 -15.28 -30.29 0.21
N THR A 89 -15.59 -29.14 0.83
CA THR A 89 -16.70 -29.02 1.79
C THR A 89 -18.05 -29.40 1.15
N ALA A 90 -18.32 -28.88 -0.05
CA ALA A 90 -19.54 -29.19 -0.78
C ALA A 90 -19.66 -30.67 -1.15
N TYR A 91 -18.54 -31.32 -1.49
CA TYR A 91 -18.51 -32.76 -1.78
C TYR A 91 -18.73 -33.59 -0.50
N GLY A 92 -18.13 -33.19 0.63
CA GLY A 92 -18.41 -33.81 1.93
C GLY A 92 -19.88 -33.69 2.35
N ASP A 93 -20.51 -32.54 2.08
CA ASP A 93 -21.96 -32.33 2.30
C ASP A 93 -22.82 -33.22 1.39
N LEU A 94 -22.44 -33.36 0.12
CA LEU A 94 -23.08 -34.29 -0.82
C LEU A 94 -23.02 -35.73 -0.29
N HIS A 95 -21.85 -36.18 0.14
CA HIS A 95 -21.65 -37.54 0.64
C HIS A 95 -22.52 -37.82 1.86
N ARG A 96 -22.52 -36.91 2.86
CA ARG A 96 -23.39 -37.03 4.05
C ARG A 96 -24.87 -37.05 3.70
N SER A 97 -25.29 -36.20 2.76
CA SER A 97 -26.68 -36.12 2.31
C SER A 97 -27.10 -37.39 1.57
N ALA A 98 -26.23 -37.93 0.71
CA ALA A 98 -26.46 -39.17 -0.02
C ALA A 98 -26.53 -40.39 0.92
N ASP A 99 -25.65 -40.46 1.91
CA ASP A 99 -25.66 -41.50 2.95
C ASP A 99 -26.94 -41.46 3.80
N SER A 100 -27.38 -40.26 4.18
CA SER A 100 -28.64 -40.08 4.90
C SER A 100 -29.83 -40.53 4.06
N ALA A 101 -29.85 -40.16 2.77
CA ALA A 101 -30.92 -40.51 1.86
C ALA A 101 -31.03 -42.03 1.60
N ILE A 102 -29.90 -42.73 1.40
CA ILE A 102 -29.90 -44.15 1.02
C ILE A 102 -30.18 -45.10 2.21
N ARG A 103 -29.90 -44.66 3.44
CA ARG A 103 -29.94 -45.50 4.66
C ARG A 103 -31.30 -46.19 4.91
N PRO A 104 -32.47 -45.52 4.82
CA PRO A 104 -33.75 -46.16 5.09
C PRO A 104 -34.08 -47.28 4.09
N TRP A 105 -33.73 -47.08 2.82
CA TRP A 105 -34.00 -48.07 1.77
C TRP A 105 -33.09 -49.30 1.89
N ARG A 106 -31.81 -49.11 2.30
CA ARG A 106 -30.92 -50.23 2.68
C ARG A 106 -31.46 -51.01 3.88
N ALA A 107 -31.97 -50.32 4.90
CA ALA A 107 -32.56 -50.95 6.07
C ALA A 107 -33.81 -51.78 5.73
N ALA A 108 -34.55 -51.40 4.69
CA ALA A 108 -35.72 -52.12 4.18
C ALA A 108 -35.37 -53.28 3.21
N GLY A 109 -34.10 -53.65 3.07
CA GLY A 109 -33.68 -54.76 2.21
C GLY A 109 -33.73 -54.47 0.70
N ASN A 110 -33.70 -53.18 0.32
CA ASN A 110 -33.66 -52.72 -1.09
C ASN A 110 -34.88 -53.10 -1.95
N ALA A 111 -35.98 -53.59 -1.37
CA ALA A 111 -37.10 -54.15 -2.13
C ALA A 111 -38.32 -53.23 -2.26
N ASP A 112 -38.44 -52.18 -1.43
CA ASP A 112 -39.62 -51.31 -1.37
C ASP A 112 -39.60 -50.24 -2.48
N PRO A 113 -40.54 -50.27 -3.46
CA PRO A 113 -40.59 -49.30 -4.55
C PRO A 113 -40.99 -47.88 -4.12
N ALA A 114 -41.77 -47.73 -3.05
CA ALA A 114 -42.18 -46.43 -2.55
C ALA A 114 -41.01 -45.72 -1.86
N LEU A 115 -40.23 -46.46 -1.07
CA LEU A 115 -38.97 -45.96 -0.51
C LEU A 115 -37.96 -45.64 -1.61
N ALA A 116 -37.83 -46.47 -2.64
CA ALA A 116 -36.91 -46.23 -3.75
C ALA A 116 -37.17 -44.86 -4.43
N LEU A 117 -38.44 -44.50 -4.67
CA LEU A 117 -38.81 -43.21 -5.24
C LEU A 117 -38.41 -42.03 -4.32
N SER A 118 -38.68 -42.16 -3.01
CA SER A 118 -38.34 -41.12 -2.03
C SER A 118 -36.82 -40.90 -1.96
N VAL A 119 -36.04 -41.99 -1.90
CA VAL A 119 -34.57 -41.92 -1.93
C VAL A 119 -34.08 -41.28 -3.21
N GLN A 120 -34.62 -41.66 -4.37
CA GLN A 120 -34.18 -41.09 -5.65
C GLN A 120 -34.41 -39.57 -5.71
N ARG A 121 -35.54 -39.07 -5.18
CA ARG A 121 -35.81 -37.62 -5.09
C ARG A 121 -34.79 -36.91 -4.19
N ASN A 122 -34.49 -37.49 -3.03
CA ASN A 122 -33.53 -36.90 -2.09
C ASN A 122 -32.10 -36.90 -2.65
N LEU A 123 -31.69 -37.97 -3.35
CA LEU A 123 -30.39 -38.02 -4.03
C LEU A 123 -30.30 -36.99 -5.17
N LEU A 124 -31.36 -36.80 -5.96
CA LEU A 124 -31.40 -35.76 -6.99
C LEU A 124 -31.33 -34.35 -6.38
N ALA A 125 -32.06 -34.09 -5.28
CA ALA A 125 -31.98 -32.81 -4.57
C ALA A 125 -30.56 -32.53 -4.05
N ALA A 126 -29.92 -33.52 -3.42
CA ALA A 126 -28.53 -33.40 -2.97
C ALA A 126 -27.57 -33.11 -4.13
N ARG A 127 -27.75 -33.79 -5.27
CA ARG A 127 -26.98 -33.51 -6.50
C ARG A 127 -27.16 -32.07 -6.96
N TYR A 128 -28.40 -31.58 -7.09
CA TYR A 128 -28.66 -30.23 -7.58
C TYR A 128 -28.06 -29.15 -6.67
N THR A 129 -28.15 -29.32 -5.34
CA THR A 129 -27.50 -28.41 -4.39
C THR A 129 -25.98 -28.40 -4.56
N TYR A 130 -25.38 -29.57 -4.74
CA TYR A 130 -23.94 -29.69 -4.98
C TYR A 130 -23.51 -29.05 -6.31
N GLU A 131 -24.20 -29.36 -7.40
CA GLU A 131 -23.93 -28.79 -8.73
C GLU A 131 -24.06 -27.26 -8.74
N SER A 132 -25.08 -26.72 -8.07
CA SER A 132 -25.25 -25.27 -7.92
C SER A 132 -24.08 -24.64 -7.18
N ARG A 133 -23.59 -25.27 -6.10
CA ARG A 133 -22.43 -24.77 -5.36
C ARG A 133 -21.15 -24.80 -6.21
N LEU A 134 -20.92 -25.86 -6.98
CA LEU A 134 -19.78 -25.90 -7.90
C LEU A 134 -19.88 -24.80 -8.97
N GLY A 135 -21.08 -24.54 -9.48
CA GLY A 135 -21.34 -23.43 -10.41
C GLY A 135 -20.94 -22.07 -9.82
N THR A 136 -21.41 -21.75 -8.62
CA THR A 136 -21.05 -20.51 -7.91
C THR A 136 -19.55 -20.44 -7.59
N LEU A 137 -18.93 -21.55 -7.21
CA LEU A 137 -17.48 -21.55 -6.94
C LEU A 137 -16.65 -21.31 -8.21
N ALA A 138 -17.12 -21.78 -9.37
CA ALA A 138 -16.45 -21.55 -10.65
C ALA A 138 -16.51 -20.08 -11.11
N THR A 139 -17.54 -19.30 -10.73
CA THR A 139 -17.61 -17.88 -11.15
C THR A 139 -16.52 -17.03 -10.52
N HIS A 140 -15.97 -17.44 -9.37
CA HIS A 140 -14.81 -16.77 -8.74
C HIS A 140 -13.48 -17.03 -9.45
N LEU A 141 -13.48 -17.86 -10.51
CA LEU A 141 -12.30 -18.14 -11.34
C LEU A 141 -12.40 -17.45 -12.71
N ASP A 142 -13.43 -16.63 -12.94
CA ASP A 142 -13.59 -15.90 -14.19
C ASP A 142 -12.68 -14.66 -14.18
N PRO A 143 -11.74 -14.50 -15.12
CA PRO A 143 -10.86 -13.32 -15.19
C PRO A 143 -11.61 -12.00 -15.41
N GLY A 144 -12.92 -12.04 -15.70
CA GLY A 144 -13.79 -10.86 -15.79
C GLY A 144 -14.57 -10.48 -14.52
N SER A 145 -14.45 -11.24 -13.41
CA SER A 145 -15.01 -10.80 -12.13
C SER A 145 -14.04 -9.82 -11.46
N SER A 146 -14.07 -8.58 -11.94
CA SER A 146 -13.22 -7.46 -11.53
C SER A 146 -13.60 -6.86 -10.16
N ASP A 147 -13.83 -7.71 -9.16
CA ASP A 147 -13.82 -7.21 -7.78
C ASP A 147 -12.37 -7.27 -7.27
N TRP A 148 -11.55 -6.38 -7.83
CA TRP A 148 -10.28 -5.96 -7.26
C TRP A 148 -10.26 -4.44 -7.19
N THR A 149 -9.94 -3.97 -5.98
CA THR A 149 -9.37 -2.66 -5.63
C THR A 149 -10.19 -1.45 -6.01
N ASP A 150 -11.26 -1.25 -5.25
CA ASP A 150 -11.77 0.07 -4.91
C ASP A 150 -10.96 0.53 -3.68
N LEU A 151 -9.95 1.37 -3.90
CA LEU A 151 -9.36 2.16 -2.82
C LEU A 151 -10.39 3.22 -2.47
N THR A 152 -11.42 2.81 -1.74
CA THR A 152 -12.30 3.76 -1.08
C THR A 152 -11.51 4.44 0.02
N HIS A 153 -10.70 5.43 -0.33
CA HIS A 153 -10.64 6.60 0.53
C HIS A 153 -12.08 7.05 0.59
N VAL A 154 -12.74 6.76 1.71
CA VAL A 154 -14.16 7.04 1.91
C VAL A 154 -15.09 6.55 0.81
N GLY A 155 -15.70 5.37 1.01
CA GLY A 155 -16.62 4.83 0.01
C GLY A 155 -17.70 5.84 -0.40
N PRO A 156 -18.13 5.84 -1.68
CA PRO A 156 -19.02 6.85 -2.25
C PRO A 156 -20.13 7.24 -1.28
N GLY A 157 -20.20 8.52 -0.86
CA GLY A 157 -21.17 8.99 0.13
C GLY A 157 -20.65 9.11 1.58
N GLN A 158 -19.34 9.24 1.81
CA GLN A 158 -18.73 9.41 3.14
C GLN A 158 -17.98 10.76 3.22
N PRO A 159 -18.23 11.61 4.25
CA PRO A 159 -17.85 13.03 4.25
C PRO A 159 -16.39 13.30 4.68
N TRP A 160 -15.46 12.37 4.51
CA TRP A 160 -14.10 12.54 5.04
C TRP A 160 -13.14 13.10 4.00
N ILE A 161 -12.43 14.15 4.38
CA ILE A 161 -11.47 14.88 3.57
C ILE A 161 -10.07 14.49 4.06
N PRO A 162 -9.26 13.78 3.26
CA PRO A 162 -7.89 13.45 3.61
C PRO A 162 -7.01 14.70 3.54
N GLN A 163 -6.00 14.80 4.41
CA GLN A 163 -5.16 16.00 4.48
C GLN A 163 -3.69 15.69 4.80
N GLY A 164 -3.41 14.78 5.74
CA GLY A 164 -2.04 14.41 6.09
C GLY A 164 -1.67 13.00 5.65
N LEU A 165 -0.39 12.79 5.40
CA LEU A 165 0.22 11.52 5.03
C LEU A 165 1.53 11.34 5.80
N ALA A 166 1.75 10.15 6.36
CA ALA A 166 3.03 9.73 6.91
C ALA A 166 3.35 8.28 6.56
N TYR A 167 4.63 7.95 6.48
CA TYR A 167 5.07 6.56 6.31
C TYR A 167 5.65 5.95 7.59
N ARG A 168 5.22 4.73 7.89
CA ARG A 168 5.70 3.91 9.00
C ARG A 168 6.42 2.66 8.48
N ALA A 169 7.74 2.77 8.39
CA ALA A 169 8.60 1.72 7.84
C ALA A 169 8.61 0.40 8.63
N ASP A 170 8.39 0.39 9.96
CA ASP A 170 8.43 -0.86 10.75
C ASP A 170 7.28 -1.82 10.47
N ARG A 171 6.22 -1.34 9.80
CA ARG A 171 5.04 -2.13 9.42
C ARG A 171 4.68 -2.04 7.95
N ASP A 172 5.44 -1.26 7.18
CA ASP A 172 5.11 -0.93 5.79
C ASP A 172 3.67 -0.39 5.65
N GLN A 173 3.39 0.68 6.39
CA GLN A 173 2.06 1.28 6.49
C GLN A 173 2.10 2.78 6.18
N LEU A 174 1.10 3.26 5.47
CA LEU A 174 0.78 4.68 5.38
C LEU A 174 -0.18 5.05 6.53
N LEU A 175 0.01 6.25 7.05
CA LEU A 175 -0.83 6.89 8.06
C LEU A 175 -1.48 8.09 7.40
N VAL A 176 -2.80 8.05 7.25
CA VAL A 176 -3.56 9.11 6.57
C VAL A 176 -4.47 9.78 7.57
N THR A 177 -4.32 11.08 7.80
CA THR A 177 -5.28 11.87 8.57
C THR A 177 -6.39 12.37 7.67
N SER A 178 -7.62 12.35 8.19
CA SER A 178 -8.78 12.90 7.51
C SER A 178 -9.68 13.62 8.49
N TYR A 179 -10.44 14.61 8.04
CA TYR A 179 -11.46 15.29 8.83
C TYR A 179 -12.81 15.28 8.13
N ASN A 180 -13.90 15.60 8.82
CA ASN A 180 -15.20 15.79 8.17
C ASN A 180 -15.76 17.19 8.41
N GLU A 181 -16.33 17.79 7.36
CA GLU A 181 -17.06 19.06 7.50
C GLU A 181 -18.52 18.79 7.83
N SER A 182 -18.79 18.46 9.11
CA SER A 182 -20.16 18.42 9.59
C SER A 182 -20.70 19.85 9.78
N LYS A 183 -21.87 20.15 9.21
CA LYS A 183 -22.63 21.41 9.45
C LYS A 183 -23.20 21.48 10.87
N ASP A 184 -23.26 20.34 11.56
CA ASP A 184 -23.56 20.23 12.99
C ASP A 184 -22.26 20.09 13.76
N ALA A 185 -22.18 20.63 14.98
CA ALA A 185 -20.98 20.96 15.78
C ALA A 185 -19.95 19.85 16.12
N ASP A 186 -19.94 18.73 15.41
CA ASP A 186 -19.10 17.56 15.61
C ASP A 186 -18.16 17.33 14.39
N SER A 187 -17.35 18.34 14.01
CA SER A 187 -16.21 18.10 13.11
C SER A 187 -15.27 17.11 13.80
N GLN A 188 -15.08 15.95 13.19
CA GLN A 188 -14.24 14.87 13.68
C GLN A 188 -13.00 14.75 12.80
N SER A 189 -11.91 14.35 13.44
CA SER A 189 -10.68 13.95 12.75
C SER A 189 -10.39 12.48 13.04
N ARG A 190 -9.83 11.77 12.08
CA ARG A 190 -9.44 10.37 12.21
C ARG A 190 -8.04 10.13 11.65
N LEU A 191 -7.45 9.01 12.04
CA LEU A 191 -6.22 8.48 11.48
C LEU A 191 -6.48 7.08 10.94
N THR A 192 -6.20 6.90 9.65
CA THR A 192 -6.34 5.64 8.93
C THR A 192 -4.97 5.00 8.70
N LEU A 193 -4.85 3.72 9.03
CA LEU A 193 -3.69 2.87 8.76
C LEU A 193 -3.96 2.11 7.46
N VAL A 194 -3.13 2.37 6.46
CA VAL A 194 -3.25 1.81 5.12
C VAL A 194 -2.03 0.93 4.85
N ASP A 195 -2.26 -0.25 4.29
CA ASP A 195 -1.18 -1.12 3.83
C ASP A 195 -0.45 -0.47 2.64
N ASN A 196 0.85 -0.18 2.76
CA ASN A 196 1.57 0.56 1.72
C ASN A 196 1.59 -0.18 0.36
N ALA A 197 1.68 -1.52 0.40
CA ALA A 197 1.80 -2.36 -0.79
C ALA A 197 0.46 -2.61 -1.51
N THR A 198 -0.64 -2.70 -0.75
CA THR A 198 -1.95 -3.03 -1.31
C THR A 198 -2.93 -1.86 -1.35
N GLY A 199 -2.63 -0.78 -0.63
CA GLY A 199 -3.53 0.34 -0.40
C GLY A 199 -4.75 -0.01 0.46
N GLU A 200 -4.87 -1.23 0.97
CA GLU A 200 -6.03 -1.63 1.77
C GLU A 200 -6.05 -0.89 3.12
N GLU A 201 -7.19 -0.30 3.49
CA GLU A 201 -7.41 0.15 4.86
C GLU A 201 -7.31 -1.07 5.80
N GLN A 202 -6.32 -1.03 6.68
CA GLN A 202 -6.17 -2.07 7.69
C GLN A 202 -6.99 -1.74 8.94
N LYS A 203 -7.11 -0.45 9.28
CA LYS A 203 -7.80 0.07 10.47
C LYS A 203 -7.85 1.59 10.48
N HIS A 204 -8.88 2.19 11.07
CA HIS A 204 -8.88 3.59 11.51
C HIS A 204 -9.10 3.75 13.02
N VAL A 205 -8.76 4.93 13.54
CA VAL A 205 -9.07 5.41 14.90
C VAL A 205 -9.54 6.87 14.85
N ASP A 206 -10.41 7.25 15.78
CA ASP A 206 -10.84 8.63 15.92
C ASP A 206 -9.84 9.41 16.78
N LEU A 207 -9.53 10.65 16.41
CA LEU A 207 -8.57 11.50 17.11
C LEU A 207 -9.28 12.35 18.17
N GLY A 208 -9.05 12.03 19.44
CA GLY A 208 -9.61 12.75 20.59
C GLY A 208 -8.75 13.90 21.09
N GLY A 209 -9.27 14.67 22.05
CA GLY A 209 -8.51 15.72 22.74
C GLY A 209 -7.73 15.19 23.96
N LEU A 210 -6.78 16.00 24.47
CA LEU A 210 -5.95 15.66 25.63
C LEU A 210 -6.78 15.42 26.89
N GLU A 211 -6.59 14.28 27.55
CA GLU A 211 -7.25 14.00 28.83
C GLU A 211 -6.53 14.72 29.98
N TYR A 212 -7.29 15.36 30.86
CA TYR A 212 -6.78 16.00 32.07
C TYR A 212 -7.79 15.96 33.22
N SER A 213 -7.33 16.32 34.43
CA SER A 213 -8.21 16.48 35.59
C SER A 213 -8.84 17.87 35.59
N GLY A 214 -10.12 17.95 35.29
CA GLY A 214 -10.90 19.19 35.26
C GLY A 214 -11.17 19.79 36.65
N PRO A 215 -11.93 20.89 36.72
CA PRO A 215 -12.36 21.49 37.98
C PRO A 215 -13.03 20.44 38.88
N ALA A 216 -12.65 20.42 40.16
CA ALA A 216 -13.08 19.42 41.16
C ALA A 216 -12.60 17.96 40.92
N GLY A 217 -11.58 17.75 40.09
CA GLY A 217 -10.94 16.44 39.89
C GLY A 217 -11.76 15.45 39.04
N GLN A 218 -12.74 15.96 38.30
CA GLN A 218 -13.50 15.16 37.33
C GLN A 218 -12.66 14.97 36.05
N PRO A 219 -12.75 13.81 35.37
CA PRO A 219 -12.15 13.65 34.06
C PRO A 219 -12.69 14.71 33.09
N ALA A 220 -11.78 15.37 32.37
CA ALA A 220 -12.10 16.32 31.32
C ALA A 220 -11.20 16.03 30.11
N THR A 221 -11.69 16.39 28.93
CA THR A 221 -10.96 16.26 27.67
C THR A 221 -10.82 17.63 27.04
N GLY A 222 -9.64 17.93 26.51
CA GLY A 222 -9.40 19.10 25.67
C GLY A 222 -10.17 18.99 24.35
N ALA A 223 -10.11 20.05 23.55
CA ALA A 223 -10.60 19.98 22.18
C ALA A 223 -9.81 18.91 21.40
N PRO A 224 -10.48 18.08 20.58
CA PRO A 224 -9.80 17.23 19.60
C PRO A 224 -9.21 18.09 18.47
N PRO A 225 -8.28 17.55 17.66
CA PRO A 225 -7.86 18.21 16.44
C PRO A 225 -9.07 18.39 15.51
N ASN A 226 -9.21 19.59 14.97
CA ASN A 226 -10.20 19.98 13.97
C ASN A 226 -9.44 20.39 12.70
N HIS A 227 -9.79 19.85 11.53
CA HIS A 227 -8.94 19.89 10.34
C HIS A 227 -7.55 19.34 10.69
N ALA A 228 -7.50 18.01 10.93
CA ALA A 228 -6.24 17.32 11.16
C ALA A 228 -5.41 17.41 9.88
N GLY A 229 -4.48 18.37 9.87
CA GLY A 229 -3.56 18.63 8.78
C GLY A 229 -2.52 17.52 8.65
N GLY A 230 -1.27 17.91 8.38
CA GLY A 230 -0.17 16.96 8.28
C GLY A 230 -0.05 16.00 9.47
N VAL A 231 0.50 14.82 9.18
CA VAL A 231 0.87 13.80 10.18
C VAL A 231 2.33 13.42 9.97
N ALA A 232 3.04 13.16 11.06
CA ALA A 232 4.39 12.61 11.02
C ALA A 232 4.53 11.50 12.07
N THR A 233 5.45 10.56 11.87
CA THR A 233 5.65 9.45 12.81
C THR A 233 7.12 9.10 12.99
N HIS A 234 7.51 8.80 14.24
CA HIS A 234 8.81 8.21 14.55
C HIS A 234 8.78 7.48 15.90
N GLY A 235 9.17 6.20 15.87
CA GLY A 235 9.20 5.36 17.07
C GLY A 235 7.79 5.12 17.64
N ASP A 236 7.52 5.64 18.84
CA ASP A 236 6.19 5.52 19.48
C ASP A 236 5.38 6.81 19.36
N ASN A 237 5.86 7.83 18.65
CA ASN A 237 5.22 9.13 18.58
C ASN A 237 4.58 9.32 17.19
N VAL A 238 3.31 9.71 17.19
CA VAL A 238 2.59 10.18 16.00
C VAL A 238 2.18 11.61 16.26
N TRP A 239 2.67 12.54 15.46
CA TRP A 239 2.37 13.96 15.55
C TRP A 239 1.31 14.31 14.51
N VAL A 240 0.23 14.95 14.93
CA VAL A 240 -0.83 15.44 14.04
C VAL A 240 -0.96 16.94 14.23
N THR A 241 -0.84 17.72 13.17
CA THR A 241 -1.08 19.16 13.24
C THR A 241 -2.56 19.48 13.14
N SER A 242 -2.98 20.58 13.77
CA SER A 242 -4.34 21.09 13.64
C SER A 242 -4.37 22.57 13.99
N THR A 243 -5.26 23.30 13.31
CA THR A 243 -5.57 24.68 13.63
C THR A 243 -6.84 24.73 14.48
N VAL A 244 -6.72 25.17 15.73
CA VAL A 244 -7.86 25.28 16.65
C VAL A 244 -8.36 26.72 16.69
N VAL A 245 -9.67 26.89 16.53
CA VAL A 245 -10.35 28.18 16.74
C VAL A 245 -10.70 28.30 18.22
N ASN A 246 -10.16 29.31 18.90
CA ASN A 246 -10.42 29.62 20.29
C ASN A 246 -11.78 30.32 20.47
N ASP A 247 -12.30 30.33 21.70
CA ASP A 247 -13.58 30.97 22.06
C ASP A 247 -13.65 32.47 21.69
N ASP A 248 -12.50 33.15 21.61
CA ASP A 248 -12.39 34.55 21.22
C ASP A 248 -12.26 34.77 19.70
N GLY A 249 -12.35 33.69 18.92
CA GLY A 249 -12.24 33.68 17.46
C GLY A 249 -10.80 33.70 16.95
N THR A 250 -9.80 33.72 17.82
CA THR A 250 -8.39 33.59 17.41
C THR A 250 -8.10 32.15 16.99
N GLN A 251 -7.12 31.96 16.10
CA GLN A 251 -6.64 30.63 15.71
C GLN A 251 -5.32 30.33 16.41
N THR A 252 -5.12 29.08 16.80
CA THR A 252 -3.85 28.61 17.35
C THR A 252 -3.45 27.33 16.65
N SER A 253 -2.22 27.33 16.14
CA SER A 253 -1.59 26.15 15.55
C SER A 253 -1.09 25.22 16.65
N GLN A 254 -1.47 23.94 16.57
CA GLN A 254 -1.16 22.93 17.56
C GLN A 254 -0.65 21.64 16.93
N VAL A 255 0.20 20.94 17.67
CA VAL A 255 0.59 19.55 17.41
C VAL A 255 0.06 18.66 18.53
N TYR A 256 -0.66 17.62 18.13
CA TYR A 256 -1.20 16.57 18.98
C TYR A 256 -0.26 15.36 18.92
N VAL A 257 0.27 14.91 20.07
CA VAL A 257 1.23 13.80 20.13
C VAL A 257 0.53 12.53 20.61
N TYR A 258 0.26 11.58 19.73
CA TYR A 258 -0.33 10.28 20.05
C TYR A 258 0.75 9.20 20.25
N SER A 259 0.41 8.16 21.01
CA SER A 259 1.26 6.96 21.09
C SER A 259 0.91 5.98 19.98
N GLN A 260 1.89 5.60 19.16
CA GLN A 260 1.73 4.55 18.15
C GLN A 260 1.28 3.23 18.77
N LYS A 261 1.79 2.86 19.95
CA LYS A 261 1.35 1.65 20.66
C LYS A 261 -0.11 1.74 21.13
N ALA A 262 -0.58 2.93 21.52
CA ALA A 262 -1.98 3.13 21.87
C ALA A 262 -2.87 2.97 20.64
N ILE A 263 -2.46 3.58 19.51
CA ILE A 263 -3.12 3.42 18.21
C ILE A 263 -3.16 1.94 17.83
N ASP A 264 -2.03 1.22 17.84
CA ASP A 264 -1.95 -0.20 17.48
C ASP A 264 -2.90 -1.07 18.33
N ARG A 265 -3.03 -0.78 19.64
CA ARG A 265 -3.88 -1.54 20.59
C ARG A 265 -5.36 -1.20 20.52
N ALA A 266 -5.71 -0.02 20.02
CA ALA A 266 -7.10 0.44 19.95
C ALA A 266 -7.95 -0.55 19.13
N GLN A 267 -9.26 -0.62 19.38
CA GLN A 267 -10.15 -1.30 18.44
C GLN A 267 -10.36 -0.40 17.20
N PRO A 268 -10.66 -0.96 16.02
CA PRO A 268 -11.07 -0.14 14.87
C PRO A 268 -12.23 0.81 15.24
N GLY A 269 -12.11 2.08 14.85
CA GLY A 269 -13.09 3.13 15.18
C GLY A 269 -13.11 3.57 16.65
N ALA A 270 -12.14 3.16 17.46
CA ALA A 270 -12.03 3.68 18.83
C ALA A 270 -11.34 5.04 18.86
N THR A 271 -11.75 5.91 19.79
CA THR A 271 -11.08 7.18 20.06
C THR A 271 -9.74 6.95 20.78
N VAL A 272 -8.69 7.56 20.26
CA VAL A 272 -7.37 7.63 20.92
C VAL A 272 -7.12 9.06 21.38
N HIS A 273 -6.47 9.21 22.53
CA HIS A 273 -6.17 10.52 23.12
C HIS A 273 -4.67 10.83 23.01
N PRO A 274 -4.30 12.09 22.71
CA PRO A 274 -2.92 12.49 22.67
C PRO A 274 -2.34 12.46 24.08
N THR A 275 -1.05 12.20 24.17
CA THR A 275 -0.25 12.31 25.39
C THR A 275 0.15 13.76 25.68
N GLN A 276 0.24 14.59 24.63
CA GLN A 276 0.62 16.01 24.72
C GLN A 276 -0.09 16.81 23.63
N VAL A 277 -0.36 18.07 23.90
CA VAL A 277 -0.76 19.08 22.91
C VAL A 277 0.18 20.26 23.06
N ILE A 278 0.77 20.68 21.95
CA ILE A 278 1.87 21.66 21.93
C ILE A 278 1.51 22.76 20.96
N ASN A 279 1.52 24.02 21.42
CA ASN A 279 1.37 25.17 20.53
C ASN A 279 2.64 25.31 19.68
N VAL A 280 2.47 25.63 18.40
CA VAL A 280 3.53 25.77 17.39
C VAL A 280 3.24 26.98 16.50
N PRO A 281 4.22 27.51 15.75
CA PRO A 281 4.00 28.72 14.94
C PRO A 281 3.23 28.43 13.63
N ALA A 282 3.10 27.15 13.24
CA ALA A 282 2.40 26.73 12.04
C ALA A 282 1.79 25.33 12.22
N SER A 283 0.81 24.94 11.41
CA SER A 283 0.10 23.65 11.54
C SER A 283 -0.47 23.10 10.23
N SER A 284 -0.05 23.62 9.08
CA SER A 284 -0.61 23.19 7.80
C SER A 284 -0.12 21.80 7.41
N TYR A 285 1.20 21.61 7.47
CA TYR A 285 1.86 20.35 7.11
C TYR A 285 3.02 20.04 8.04
N ILE A 286 3.37 18.75 8.13
CA ILE A 286 4.44 18.28 9.02
C ILE A 286 5.11 17.02 8.48
N THR A 287 6.43 16.95 8.62
CA THR A 287 7.19 15.70 8.40
C THR A 287 8.25 15.50 9.48
N TYR A 288 8.78 14.28 9.57
CA TYR A 288 9.91 13.93 10.45
C TYR A 288 11.11 13.47 9.61
N ALA A 289 12.20 14.25 9.65
CA ALA A 289 13.42 13.97 8.90
C ALA A 289 14.65 14.47 9.66
N ASP A 290 15.77 13.77 9.50
CA ASP A 290 17.08 14.12 10.09
C ASP A 290 17.04 14.35 11.62
N GLY A 291 16.18 13.59 12.30
CA GLY A 291 16.00 13.70 13.76
C GLY A 291 15.15 14.87 14.21
N LYS A 292 14.51 15.61 13.29
CA LYS A 292 13.74 16.83 13.55
C LYS A 292 12.31 16.71 13.02
N LEU A 293 11.40 17.46 13.63
CA LEU A 293 10.11 17.77 13.04
C LEU A 293 10.22 19.03 12.20
N TRP A 294 9.61 19.01 11.04
CA TRP A 294 9.52 20.12 10.11
C TRP A 294 8.06 20.50 9.99
N ILE A 295 7.69 21.70 10.40
CA ILE A 295 6.28 22.14 10.49
C ILE A 295 6.11 23.41 9.67
N GLY A 296 5.19 23.40 8.73
CA GLY A 296 5.05 24.47 7.76
C GLY A 296 3.72 25.20 7.77
N GLN A 297 3.77 26.40 7.19
CA GLN A 297 2.65 27.33 7.10
C GLN A 297 2.11 27.38 5.68
N TYR A 298 0.80 27.17 5.54
CA TYR A 298 0.06 27.53 4.35
C TYR A 298 -0.19 29.04 4.32
N ALA A 299 0.10 29.69 3.19
CA ALA A 299 -0.29 31.05 2.91
C ALA A 299 -0.44 31.26 1.40
N THR A 300 -1.46 32.01 1.01
CA THR A 300 -1.70 32.43 -0.38
C THR A 300 -0.96 33.72 -0.74
N ASP A 301 -0.45 34.43 0.26
CA ASP A 301 0.33 35.66 0.12
C ASP A 301 1.39 35.77 1.24
N GLY A 302 2.28 36.77 1.13
CA GLY A 302 3.33 37.00 2.11
C GLY A 302 4.49 35.99 2.05
N ASP A 303 5.17 35.83 3.19
CA ASP A 303 6.42 35.06 3.33
C ASP A 303 6.21 33.81 4.21
N PRO A 304 5.52 32.77 3.73
CA PRO A 304 5.30 31.54 4.50
C PRO A 304 6.61 30.85 4.88
N LYS A 305 6.57 30.12 5.99
CA LYS A 305 7.74 29.54 6.65
C LYS A 305 7.58 28.06 6.94
N LEU A 306 8.71 27.37 6.89
CA LEU A 306 8.94 26.03 7.43
C LEU A 306 9.85 26.15 8.65
N TYR A 307 9.43 25.55 9.75
CA TYR A 307 10.13 25.57 11.03
C TYR A 307 10.67 24.18 11.36
N SER A 308 11.94 24.10 11.78
CA SER A 308 12.57 22.85 12.21
C SER A 308 12.71 22.77 13.72
N PHE A 309 12.27 21.68 14.32
CA PHE A 309 12.30 21.48 15.77
C PHE A 309 12.99 20.19 16.18
N ASN A 310 13.80 20.27 17.22
CA ASN A 310 14.34 19.08 17.89
C ASN A 310 13.25 18.40 18.72
N THR A 311 13.20 17.07 18.68
CA THR A 311 12.24 16.29 19.46
C THR A 311 12.84 15.59 20.67
N GLY A 312 12.03 15.43 21.72
CA GLY A 312 12.29 14.53 22.83
C GLY A 312 11.89 13.09 22.51
N LYS A 313 12.39 12.14 23.30
CA LYS A 313 12.03 10.71 23.17
C LYS A 313 10.54 10.45 23.38
N ASP A 314 9.89 11.32 24.14
CA ASP A 314 8.47 11.32 24.48
C ASP A 314 7.60 12.10 23.47
N GLY A 315 8.18 12.50 22.34
CA GLY A 315 7.50 13.28 21.31
C GLY A 315 7.41 14.77 21.61
N SER A 316 7.95 15.25 22.72
CA SER A 316 7.98 16.68 23.04
C SER A 316 8.75 17.49 21.99
N ILE A 317 8.28 18.70 21.70
CA ILE A 317 8.95 19.67 20.81
C ILE A 317 9.76 20.63 21.69
N LYS A 318 11.05 20.79 21.39
CA LYS A 318 11.94 21.73 22.11
C LYS A 318 12.04 23.05 21.37
N GLY A 319 12.34 24.12 22.12
CA GLY A 319 12.58 25.44 21.52
C GLY A 319 11.30 26.18 21.15
N VAL A 320 10.17 25.84 21.76
CA VAL A 320 8.90 26.58 21.65
C VAL A 320 8.48 27.13 23.01
N THR A 321 7.97 28.36 23.03
CA THR A 321 7.33 28.97 24.19
C THR A 321 5.97 28.31 24.47
N PRO A 322 5.37 28.51 25.66
CA PRO A 322 4.00 28.06 25.92
C PRO A 322 2.95 28.63 24.95
N THR A 323 3.24 29.76 24.30
CA THR A 323 2.37 30.38 23.28
C THR A 323 2.65 29.88 21.86
N GLY A 324 3.63 28.99 21.68
CA GLY A 324 3.98 28.37 20.40
C GLY A 324 5.05 29.09 19.59
N GLU A 325 5.50 30.26 20.04
CA GLU A 325 6.58 31.00 19.39
C GLU A 325 7.93 30.29 19.55
N PRO A 326 8.83 30.33 18.56
CA PRO A 326 10.22 29.90 18.72
C PRO A 326 10.88 30.60 19.93
N ASP A 327 11.47 29.82 20.84
CA ASP A 327 12.17 30.33 22.01
C ASP A 327 13.69 30.20 21.84
N PRO A 328 14.40 31.29 21.48
CA PRO A 328 15.84 31.26 21.30
C PRO A 328 16.61 31.13 22.63
N TYR A 329 15.94 31.19 23.78
CA TYR A 329 16.52 31.13 25.12
C TYR A 329 16.21 29.82 25.86
N ALA A 330 15.42 28.90 25.26
CA ALA A 330 14.99 27.63 25.86
C ALA A 330 16.10 26.56 26.01
N GLY A 331 17.39 26.93 26.02
CA GLY A 331 18.51 26.04 26.34
C GLY A 331 18.74 24.88 25.37
N GLY A 332 18.18 24.97 24.16
CA GLY A 332 18.41 24.07 23.02
C GLY A 332 18.68 24.87 21.74
N ASP A 333 19.05 24.20 20.65
CA ASP A 333 19.23 24.85 19.35
C ASP A 333 17.93 25.57 18.94
N VAL A 334 18.06 26.83 18.52
CA VAL A 334 16.93 27.65 18.03
C VAL A 334 16.30 26.93 16.83
N PRO A 335 14.96 26.85 16.75
CA PRO A 335 14.31 26.32 15.56
C PRO A 335 14.82 27.01 14.30
N GLY A 336 15.21 26.24 13.29
CA GLY A 336 15.59 26.81 12.00
C GLY A 336 14.35 27.28 11.26
N GLU A 337 14.36 28.51 10.76
CA GLU A 337 13.30 29.08 9.93
C GLU A 337 13.75 29.11 8.46
N TYR A 338 12.90 28.60 7.58
CA TYR A 338 13.16 28.47 6.15
C TYR A 338 12.00 29.08 5.38
N PRO A 339 12.25 29.90 4.34
CA PRO A 339 11.18 30.36 3.47
C PRO A 339 10.62 29.20 2.65
N THR A 340 9.31 29.22 2.39
CA THR A 340 8.62 28.22 1.56
C THR A 340 7.92 28.89 0.39
N PRO A 341 7.52 28.14 -0.64
CA PRO A 341 6.54 28.62 -1.60
C PRO A 341 5.19 28.94 -0.92
N GLN A 342 4.38 29.74 -1.61
CA GLN A 342 2.96 29.93 -1.27
C GLN A 342 2.17 28.67 -1.65
N HIS A 343 0.99 28.50 -1.06
CA HIS A 343 0.07 27.40 -1.35
C HIS A 343 0.61 25.99 -1.05
N VAL A 344 1.58 25.87 -0.13
CA VAL A 344 2.19 24.58 0.22
C VAL A 344 1.36 23.85 1.28
N GLN A 345 1.14 22.56 1.06
CA GLN A 345 0.40 21.65 1.96
C GLN A 345 1.18 20.38 2.33
N GLY A 346 2.43 20.24 1.89
CA GLY A 346 3.26 19.12 2.29
C GLY A 346 4.74 19.33 1.99
N VAL A 347 5.59 18.53 2.64
CA VAL A 347 7.04 18.61 2.44
C VAL A 347 7.76 17.27 2.66
N VAL A 348 8.63 16.93 1.70
CA VAL A 348 9.71 15.94 1.86
C VAL A 348 11.02 16.69 2.08
N VAL A 349 11.82 16.17 3.01
CA VAL A 349 13.04 16.83 3.49
C VAL A 349 14.24 15.92 3.19
N ARG A 350 15.03 16.24 2.16
CA ARG A 350 16.21 15.48 1.67
C ARG A 350 17.51 16.19 2.01
N ASP A 351 18.66 15.51 2.04
CA ASP A 351 19.93 16.05 2.57
C ASP A 351 20.27 17.49 2.14
N ASP A 352 20.09 17.81 0.85
CA ASP A 352 20.43 19.08 0.20
C ASP A 352 19.22 19.95 -0.18
N GLN A 353 18.02 19.38 -0.26
CA GLN A 353 16.83 20.07 -0.74
C GLN A 353 15.53 19.73 0.01
N PHE A 354 14.55 20.60 -0.13
CA PHE A 354 13.15 20.35 0.18
C PHE A 354 12.40 20.03 -1.11
N VAL A 355 11.41 19.16 -1.04
CA VAL A 355 10.39 18.99 -2.07
C VAL A 355 9.07 19.35 -1.43
N PHE A 356 8.41 20.38 -1.93
CA PHE A 356 7.12 20.87 -1.43
C PHE A 356 6.01 20.41 -2.36
N SER A 357 4.87 20.01 -1.81
CA SER A 357 3.62 19.93 -2.56
C SER A 357 2.85 21.23 -2.47
N GLN A 358 2.41 21.72 -3.62
CA GLN A 358 1.56 22.90 -3.76
C GLN A 358 0.15 22.47 -4.15
N SER A 359 -0.85 22.81 -3.32
CA SER A 359 -2.24 22.39 -3.50
C SER A 359 -2.96 23.13 -4.61
N ASP A 360 -2.74 24.43 -4.71
CA ASP A 360 -3.43 25.32 -5.64
C ASP A 360 -2.51 26.46 -6.13
N GLY A 361 -2.76 26.93 -7.35
CA GLY A 361 -1.96 27.96 -8.01
C GLY A 361 -2.57 28.34 -9.36
N GLU A 362 -2.07 29.40 -10.02
CA GLU A 362 -2.60 29.89 -11.31
C GLU A 362 -2.58 28.83 -12.43
N SER A 363 -1.89 27.69 -12.24
CA SER A 363 -1.72 26.62 -13.23
C SER A 363 -1.96 25.19 -12.68
N GLY A 364 -2.59 25.04 -11.50
CA GLY A 364 -2.80 23.72 -10.86
C GLY A 364 -1.79 23.38 -9.76
N SER A 365 -1.87 22.16 -9.24
CA SER A 365 -0.95 21.61 -8.24
C SER A 365 0.43 21.31 -8.82
N SER A 366 1.47 21.45 -7.99
CA SER A 366 2.86 21.23 -8.40
C SER A 366 3.73 20.66 -7.28
N PHE A 367 4.86 20.05 -7.65
CA PHE A 367 5.97 19.81 -6.74
C PHE A 367 7.05 20.86 -6.97
N ILE A 368 7.48 21.51 -5.89
CA ILE A 368 8.50 22.55 -5.94
C ILE A 368 9.71 22.07 -5.15
N THR A 369 10.85 21.98 -5.82
CA THR A 369 12.11 21.69 -5.16
C THR A 369 12.78 22.99 -4.73
N GLN A 370 13.53 22.93 -3.63
CA GLN A 370 14.21 24.10 -3.10
C GLN A 370 15.46 23.67 -2.33
N ASP A 371 16.60 24.26 -2.65
CA ASP A 371 17.82 24.06 -1.85
C ASP A 371 17.60 24.41 -0.37
N ARG A 372 18.11 23.57 0.54
CA ARG A 372 18.00 23.81 1.99
C ARG A 372 18.74 25.07 2.45
N ASP A 373 19.79 25.45 1.73
CA ASP A 373 20.57 26.66 2.01
C ASP A 373 19.91 27.93 1.45
N TYR A 374 18.76 27.82 0.79
CA TYR A 374 17.99 28.97 0.33
C TYR A 374 17.53 29.84 1.51
N ARG A 375 18.08 31.07 1.61
CA ARG A 375 17.78 32.04 2.69
C ARG A 375 16.81 33.16 2.26
N GLY A 376 16.19 33.04 1.09
CA GLY A 376 15.33 34.08 0.52
C GLY A 376 16.10 35.11 -0.30
N PHE A 377 15.32 35.96 -1.00
CA PHE A 377 15.75 36.99 -1.96
C PHE A 377 17.00 37.79 -1.52
N ASP A 378 18.09 37.69 -2.28
CA ASP A 378 19.15 38.72 -2.30
C ASP A 378 18.96 39.60 -3.55
N LEU A 379 18.52 40.85 -3.35
CA LEU A 379 18.31 41.82 -4.44
C LEU A 379 19.60 42.18 -5.20
N LEU A 380 20.76 41.73 -4.75
CA LEU A 380 22.06 41.99 -5.37
C LEU A 380 22.65 40.78 -6.11
N ASP A 381 22.01 39.60 -6.05
CA ASP A 381 22.49 38.39 -6.72
C ASP A 381 21.40 37.73 -7.59
N PRO A 382 21.32 38.07 -8.89
CA PRO A 382 20.32 37.54 -9.81
C PRO A 382 20.47 36.03 -10.12
N ASP A 383 21.56 35.37 -9.71
CA ASP A 383 21.73 33.93 -9.87
C ASP A 383 20.93 33.11 -8.82
N THR A 384 20.33 33.77 -7.81
CA THR A 384 19.39 33.13 -6.85
C THR A 384 17.99 32.87 -7.43
N TRP A 385 17.76 33.23 -8.70
CA TRP A 385 16.50 32.99 -9.42
C TRP A 385 16.27 31.49 -9.70
N ASP A 386 17.34 30.68 -9.79
CA ASP A 386 17.31 29.26 -10.18
C ASP A 386 17.29 28.26 -9.00
N ALA A 387 17.11 28.71 -7.75
CA ALA A 387 17.17 27.82 -6.58
C ALA A 387 15.89 26.97 -6.34
N ARG A 388 14.95 26.98 -7.30
CA ARG A 388 13.70 26.22 -7.23
C ARG A 388 13.30 25.70 -8.60
N ASP A 389 13.13 24.38 -8.71
CA ASP A 389 12.52 23.76 -9.89
C ASP A 389 11.07 23.35 -9.59
N GLU A 390 10.17 23.69 -10.50
CA GLU A 390 8.73 23.37 -10.42
C GLU A 390 8.41 22.24 -11.38
N TYR A 391 7.85 21.15 -10.84
CA TYR A 391 7.24 20.07 -11.60
C TYR A 391 5.72 20.18 -11.49
N ARG A 392 5.05 20.38 -12.63
CA ARG A 392 3.59 20.45 -12.66
C ARG A 392 3.00 19.07 -12.78
N LEU A 393 2.05 18.76 -11.90
CA LEU A 393 1.16 17.64 -12.15
C LEU A 393 0.32 18.01 -13.36
N GLY A 394 0.31 17.12 -14.36
CA GLY A 394 -0.30 17.40 -15.65
C GLY A 394 -1.80 17.68 -15.58
N ASP A 395 -2.43 17.71 -16.75
CA ASP A 395 -3.88 17.85 -16.82
C ASP A 395 -4.56 16.49 -16.57
N ASN A 396 -5.78 16.51 -16.03
CA ASN A 396 -6.64 15.34 -15.92
C ASN A 396 -7.10 14.83 -17.32
N ALA A 397 -7.90 13.76 -17.36
CA ALA A 397 -8.34 13.14 -18.61
C ALA A 397 -9.13 14.08 -19.53
N ASP A 398 -9.77 15.10 -18.94
CA ASP A 398 -10.54 16.13 -19.63
C ASP A 398 -9.71 17.37 -20.03
N GLY A 399 -8.44 17.43 -19.61
CA GLY A 399 -7.51 18.52 -19.96
C GLY A 399 -7.55 19.71 -19.00
N ASP A 400 -8.12 19.55 -17.80
CA ASP A 400 -8.09 20.54 -16.73
C ASP A 400 -6.90 20.28 -15.77
N PRO A 401 -6.27 21.31 -15.19
CA PRO A 401 -5.18 21.12 -14.24
C PRO A 401 -5.62 20.31 -13.01
N ILE A 402 -4.74 19.42 -12.53
CA ILE A 402 -4.96 18.69 -11.28
C ILE A 402 -4.88 19.69 -10.10
N HIS A 403 -5.81 19.55 -9.15
CA HIS A 403 -5.88 20.36 -7.92
C HIS A 403 -5.99 19.47 -6.68
N GLY A 404 -5.63 20.03 -5.52
CA GLY A 404 -5.89 19.41 -4.22
C GLY A 404 -4.82 18.43 -3.75
N VAL A 405 -3.57 18.58 -4.20
CA VAL A 405 -2.43 17.89 -3.60
C VAL A 405 -2.19 18.40 -2.19
N GLU A 406 -2.25 17.52 -1.22
CA GLU A 406 -2.02 17.86 0.18
C GLU A 406 -0.61 17.41 0.61
N GLU A 407 -0.49 16.40 1.48
CA GLU A 407 0.78 15.94 2.02
C GLU A 407 1.47 14.91 1.10
N ILE A 408 2.81 14.87 1.19
CA ILE A 408 3.67 13.98 0.41
C ILE A 408 4.70 13.25 1.27
N GLU A 409 5.06 12.04 0.87
CA GLU A 409 6.12 11.23 1.48
C GLU A 409 7.04 10.63 0.42
N GLU A 410 8.35 10.60 0.67
CA GLU A 410 9.30 9.88 -0.20
C GLU A 410 9.43 8.43 0.29
N ILE A 411 8.97 7.49 -0.53
CA ILE A 411 8.98 6.05 -0.22
C ILE A 411 9.55 5.33 -1.43
N ASP A 412 10.63 4.57 -1.22
CA ASP A 412 11.25 3.71 -2.23
C ASP A 412 11.58 4.41 -3.57
N GLY A 413 11.94 5.69 -3.53
CA GLY A 413 12.29 6.49 -4.72
C GLY A 413 11.09 7.08 -5.47
N GLU A 414 9.92 7.08 -4.84
CA GLU A 414 8.70 7.70 -5.33
C GLU A 414 8.20 8.75 -4.33
N ILE A 415 7.58 9.81 -4.83
CA ILE A 415 6.75 10.71 -4.05
C ILE A 415 5.34 10.13 -4.00
N VAL A 416 4.93 9.69 -2.82
CA VAL A 416 3.58 9.23 -2.51
C VAL A 416 2.76 10.42 -2.06
N THR A 417 1.58 10.61 -2.63
CA THR A 417 0.79 11.84 -2.51
C THR A 417 -0.64 11.53 -2.11
N VAL A 418 -1.18 12.30 -1.16
CA VAL A 418 -2.62 12.28 -0.85
C VAL A 418 -3.32 13.50 -1.45
N HIS A 419 -4.55 13.33 -1.93
CA HIS A 419 -5.33 14.36 -2.58
C HIS A 419 -6.60 14.68 -1.79
N GLU A 420 -6.81 15.95 -1.42
CA GLU A 420 -8.06 16.43 -0.83
C GLU A 420 -9.22 16.38 -1.84
N SER A 421 -8.91 16.52 -3.14
CA SER A 421 -9.90 16.59 -4.22
C SER A 421 -10.75 15.32 -4.38
N GLY A 422 -10.35 14.19 -3.81
CA GLY A 422 -11.12 12.93 -3.81
C GLY A 422 -12.26 12.83 -2.80
N ALA A 423 -12.60 13.91 -2.08
CA ALA A 423 -13.70 13.92 -1.13
C ALA A 423 -15.02 14.37 -1.78
N ASP A 424 -16.15 13.74 -1.42
CA ASP A 424 -17.53 14.05 -1.88
C ASP A 424 -17.89 15.55 -1.93
N LYS A 425 -17.21 16.39 -1.14
CA LYS A 425 -17.42 17.85 -1.10
C LYS A 425 -16.97 18.55 -2.39
N TYR A 426 -16.05 17.93 -3.13
CA TYR A 426 -15.48 18.46 -4.35
C TYR A 426 -16.19 17.90 -5.60
N ASP A 427 -16.97 16.81 -5.48
CA ASP A 427 -17.75 16.14 -6.54
C ASP A 427 -18.66 17.03 -7.41
N ASP A 428 -19.04 18.22 -6.93
CA ASP A 428 -19.98 19.14 -7.59
C ASP A 428 -19.33 20.33 -8.32
N ASP A 429 -17.99 20.43 -8.38
CA ASP A 429 -17.28 21.51 -9.08
C ASP A 429 -17.00 21.22 -10.58
N GLY A 430 -17.16 19.96 -11.01
CA GLY A 430 -17.06 19.55 -12.41
C GLY A 430 -15.64 19.29 -12.91
N HIS A 431 -14.67 19.15 -12.01
CA HIS A 431 -13.32 18.68 -12.30
C HIS A 431 -13.20 17.16 -12.04
N ASP A 432 -12.42 16.41 -12.82
CA ASP A 432 -12.10 15.01 -12.49
C ASP A 432 -11.23 14.95 -11.22
N HIS A 433 -11.65 14.14 -10.25
CA HIS A 433 -11.02 13.99 -8.94
C HIS A 433 -10.00 12.86 -8.91
N HIS A 434 -8.92 13.05 -8.15
CA HIS A 434 -8.07 11.94 -7.73
C HIS A 434 -8.58 11.40 -6.40
N ASP A 435 -9.37 10.34 -6.49
CA ASP A 435 -9.93 9.63 -5.33
C ASP A 435 -8.91 8.67 -4.70
N ASP A 436 -7.65 8.71 -5.16
CA ASP A 436 -6.60 7.73 -4.89
C ASP A 436 -5.32 8.40 -4.36
N ILE A 437 -4.49 7.63 -3.64
CA ILE A 437 -3.11 8.02 -3.36
C ILE A 437 -2.30 7.80 -4.64
N THR A 438 -1.60 8.83 -5.11
CA THR A 438 -0.75 8.72 -6.31
C THR A 438 0.71 8.52 -5.93
N ARG A 439 1.49 7.96 -6.87
CA ARG A 439 2.93 7.76 -6.75
C ARG A 439 3.60 8.37 -7.96
N THR A 440 4.58 9.25 -7.74
CA THR A 440 5.37 9.89 -8.79
C THR A 440 6.84 9.55 -8.60
N PRO A 441 7.48 8.81 -9.51
CA PRO A 441 8.91 8.50 -9.43
C PRO A 441 9.77 9.77 -9.33
N LEU A 442 10.82 9.76 -8.51
CA LEU A 442 11.76 10.89 -8.39
C LEU A 442 12.44 11.25 -9.73
N THR A 443 12.60 10.28 -10.62
CA THR A 443 13.09 10.45 -11.99
C THR A 443 12.21 11.39 -12.81
N GLU A 444 10.89 11.29 -12.66
CA GLU A 444 9.95 12.18 -13.37
C GLU A 444 10.10 13.62 -12.90
N LEU A 445 10.50 13.80 -11.63
CA LEU A 445 10.75 15.09 -11.01
C LEU A 445 12.15 15.65 -11.32
N GLY A 446 13.02 14.90 -12.00
CA GLY A 446 14.42 15.28 -12.21
C GLY A 446 15.25 15.27 -10.92
N LEU A 447 14.79 14.56 -9.88
CA LEU A 447 15.37 14.56 -8.53
C LEU A 447 16.24 13.35 -8.23
N ASP A 448 16.63 12.62 -9.27
CA ASP A 448 17.61 11.56 -9.17
C ASP A 448 18.97 12.15 -8.79
N SER A 449 19.50 11.66 -7.66
CA SER A 449 20.73 12.10 -7.02
C SER A 449 21.86 12.27 -8.05
N GLY A 450 22.31 13.50 -8.23
CA GLY A 450 23.39 13.86 -9.14
C GLY A 450 24.69 13.07 -8.90
N ASP A 451 25.45 13.03 -9.99
CA ASP A 451 26.90 12.83 -10.08
C ASP A 451 27.46 11.40 -9.95
N GLY A 452 27.46 10.71 -11.10
CA GLY A 452 28.51 9.78 -11.50
C GLY A 452 28.24 8.33 -11.11
N TYR A 453 28.24 7.47 -12.13
CA TYR A 453 28.22 6.01 -11.99
C TYR A 453 29.38 5.52 -11.11
N GLN A 454 29.17 5.46 -9.80
CA GLN A 454 29.87 4.55 -8.90
C GLN A 454 29.03 3.29 -8.82
N THR A 455 29.42 2.31 -9.61
CA THR A 455 28.82 0.98 -9.61
C THR A 455 29.90 0.01 -9.17
N ASP A 456 29.64 -0.77 -8.11
CA ASP A 456 30.49 -1.91 -7.75
C ASP A 456 30.16 -3.11 -8.65
N PRO A 457 31.04 -3.52 -9.59
CA PRO A 457 30.75 -4.63 -10.50
C PRO A 457 30.54 -5.96 -9.77
N ASP A 458 31.13 -6.13 -8.59
CA ASP A 458 31.00 -7.36 -7.81
C ASP A 458 29.60 -7.41 -7.15
N ALA A 459 29.10 -6.29 -6.64
CA ALA A 459 27.73 -6.18 -6.13
C ALA A 459 26.67 -6.45 -7.21
N LEU A 460 26.88 -5.98 -8.44
CA LEU A 460 26.00 -6.31 -9.56
C LEU A 460 26.02 -7.80 -9.91
N THR A 461 27.20 -8.43 -9.84
CA THR A 461 27.34 -9.87 -10.08
C THR A 461 26.66 -10.68 -8.98
N GLU A 462 26.76 -10.26 -7.73
CA GLU A 462 26.08 -10.87 -6.58
C GLU A 462 24.56 -10.75 -6.70
N ALA A 463 24.05 -9.54 -6.99
CA ALA A 463 22.65 -9.29 -7.23
C ALA A 463 22.10 -10.15 -8.38
N ALA A 464 22.82 -10.24 -9.49
CA ALA A 464 22.44 -11.10 -10.61
C ALA A 464 22.28 -12.58 -10.19
N GLY A 465 23.17 -13.09 -9.33
CA GLY A 465 23.06 -14.44 -8.78
C GLY A 465 21.81 -14.63 -7.88
N GLN A 466 21.44 -13.63 -7.10
CA GLN A 466 20.22 -13.65 -6.28
C GLN A 466 18.95 -13.60 -7.15
N LEU A 467 18.96 -12.79 -8.22
CA LEU A 467 17.85 -12.70 -9.17
C LEU A 467 17.70 -14.00 -9.97
N ASP A 468 18.79 -14.59 -10.48
CA ASP A 468 18.74 -15.87 -11.21
C ASP A 468 18.25 -17.02 -10.32
N GLY A 469 18.73 -17.10 -9.08
CA GLY A 469 18.22 -18.06 -8.11
C GLY A 469 16.73 -17.86 -7.78
N SER A 470 16.24 -16.63 -7.84
CA SER A 470 14.82 -16.32 -7.66
C SER A 470 13.99 -16.64 -8.92
N ALA A 471 14.55 -16.42 -10.11
CA ALA A 471 13.97 -16.81 -11.38
C ALA A 471 13.82 -18.34 -11.48
N GLU A 472 14.79 -19.11 -10.97
CA GLU A 472 14.67 -20.57 -10.87
C GLU A 472 13.51 -20.99 -9.95
N LYS A 473 13.34 -20.32 -8.80
CA LYS A 473 12.19 -20.58 -7.91
C LYS A 473 10.86 -20.23 -8.57
N LEU A 474 10.78 -19.09 -9.27
CA LEU A 474 9.58 -18.69 -10.03
C LEU A 474 9.26 -19.69 -11.14
N GLN A 475 10.27 -20.15 -11.89
CA GLN A 475 10.08 -21.17 -12.93
C GLN A 475 9.61 -22.50 -12.35
N ASN A 476 10.19 -22.95 -11.25
CA ASN A 476 9.73 -24.16 -10.57
C ASN A 476 8.28 -24.00 -10.09
N ALA A 477 7.91 -22.83 -9.56
CA ALA A 477 6.54 -22.51 -9.18
C ALA A 477 5.60 -22.48 -10.40
N ALA A 478 6.05 -21.93 -11.53
CA ALA A 478 5.33 -21.92 -12.80
C ALA A 478 5.04 -23.34 -13.30
N ASP A 479 6.06 -24.19 -13.35
CA ASP A 479 5.97 -25.57 -13.84
C ASP A 479 5.03 -26.41 -12.96
N VAL A 480 5.15 -26.27 -11.64
CA VAL A 480 4.24 -26.94 -10.70
C VAL A 480 2.83 -26.42 -10.89
N THR A 481 2.62 -25.10 -10.91
CA THR A 481 1.29 -24.48 -11.01
C THR A 481 0.59 -24.84 -12.31
N GLY A 482 1.28 -24.74 -13.45
CA GLY A 482 0.74 -25.13 -14.76
C GLY A 482 0.55 -26.63 -14.92
N GLY A 483 1.30 -27.43 -14.17
CA GLY A 483 1.15 -28.89 -14.10
C GLY A 483 0.00 -29.36 -13.19
N LEU A 484 -0.54 -28.50 -12.32
CA LEU A 484 -1.63 -28.87 -11.43
C LEU A 484 -2.95 -29.01 -12.19
N GLN A 485 -3.60 -30.14 -11.99
CA GLN A 485 -4.90 -30.43 -12.57
C GLN A 485 -5.86 -30.92 -11.50
N LEU A 486 -7.09 -30.39 -11.51
CA LEU A 486 -8.18 -30.96 -10.74
C LEU A 486 -8.93 -31.93 -11.65
N VAL A 487 -8.79 -33.25 -11.46
CA VAL A 487 -9.46 -34.22 -12.32
C VAL A 487 -10.93 -34.35 -11.94
N ALA A 488 -11.87 -34.14 -12.87
CA ALA A 488 -13.31 -34.11 -12.59
C ALA A 488 -13.84 -35.30 -11.76
N HIS A 489 -13.29 -36.51 -11.91
CA HIS A 489 -13.76 -37.68 -11.18
C HIS A 489 -13.63 -37.55 -9.65
N VAL A 490 -12.70 -36.72 -9.14
CA VAL A 490 -12.54 -36.51 -7.69
C VAL A 490 -13.73 -35.77 -7.07
N LEU A 491 -14.58 -35.15 -7.90
CA LEU A 491 -15.79 -34.42 -7.51
C LEU A 491 -17.07 -35.30 -7.59
N GLY A 492 -16.92 -36.58 -7.93
CA GLY A 492 -18.02 -37.48 -8.21
C GLY A 492 -18.50 -37.42 -9.68
N ASP A 493 -19.31 -38.40 -10.08
CA ASP A 493 -19.91 -38.46 -11.42
C ASP A 493 -21.18 -37.60 -11.46
N VAL A 494 -20.98 -36.28 -11.52
CA VAL A 494 -22.02 -35.26 -11.68
C VAL A 494 -21.75 -34.34 -12.87
N PRO A 495 -22.79 -33.89 -13.61
CA PRO A 495 -22.67 -32.95 -14.72
C PRO A 495 -21.77 -31.71 -14.48
N ALA A 496 -21.85 -31.10 -13.29
CA ALA A 496 -21.07 -29.88 -12.99
C ALA A 496 -19.57 -30.13 -12.70
N ALA A 497 -19.16 -31.39 -12.46
CA ALA A 497 -17.78 -31.73 -12.11
C ALA A 497 -16.79 -31.40 -13.23
N GLY A 498 -17.17 -31.71 -14.48
CA GLY A 498 -16.34 -31.45 -15.68
C GLY A 498 -16.07 -29.95 -15.89
N PRO A 499 -17.12 -29.11 -16.00
CA PRO A 499 -16.94 -27.66 -16.14
C PRO A 499 -16.14 -27.02 -15.00
N PHE A 500 -16.40 -27.39 -13.74
CA PHE A 500 -15.65 -26.86 -12.60
C PHE A 500 -14.17 -27.27 -12.63
N SER A 501 -13.89 -28.55 -12.90
CA SER A 501 -12.53 -29.09 -13.09
C SER A 501 -11.77 -28.35 -14.21
N ALA A 502 -12.43 -28.09 -15.34
CA ALA A 502 -11.85 -27.36 -16.46
C ALA A 502 -11.57 -25.89 -16.11
N ALA A 503 -12.45 -25.23 -15.36
CA ALA A 503 -12.25 -23.85 -14.92
C ALA A 503 -11.03 -23.72 -13.99
N VAL A 504 -10.92 -24.59 -12.97
CA VAL A 504 -9.76 -24.63 -12.07
C VAL A 504 -8.47 -24.90 -12.85
N THR A 505 -8.48 -25.90 -13.72
CA THR A 505 -7.28 -26.32 -14.45
C THR A 505 -6.81 -25.23 -15.42
N ARG A 506 -7.73 -24.56 -16.13
CA ARG A 506 -7.40 -23.42 -16.99
C ARG A 506 -6.80 -22.28 -16.17
N TYR A 507 -7.46 -21.90 -15.08
CA TYR A 507 -6.98 -20.81 -14.24
C TYR A 507 -5.57 -21.06 -13.72
N LEU A 508 -5.26 -22.29 -13.28
CA LEU A 508 -3.92 -22.68 -12.85
C LEU A 508 -2.90 -22.66 -13.99
N ALA A 509 -3.29 -23.13 -15.19
CA ALA A 509 -2.42 -23.07 -16.37
C ALA A 509 -2.06 -21.62 -16.74
N ASP A 510 -3.04 -20.71 -16.75
CA ASP A 510 -2.84 -19.30 -17.07
C ASP A 510 -1.88 -18.64 -16.05
N ARG A 511 -2.06 -18.90 -14.75
CA ARG A 511 -1.14 -18.41 -13.70
C ARG A 511 0.25 -19.02 -13.81
N GLY A 512 0.35 -20.29 -14.19
CA GLY A 512 1.64 -20.94 -14.46
C GLY A 512 2.37 -20.24 -15.61
N GLN A 513 1.66 -19.87 -16.68
CA GLN A 513 2.24 -19.13 -17.80
C GLN A 513 2.71 -17.73 -17.38
N GLU A 514 1.91 -16.98 -16.61
CA GLU A 514 2.28 -15.66 -16.08
C GLU A 514 3.59 -15.73 -15.26
N LEU A 515 3.70 -16.70 -14.35
CA LEU A 515 4.92 -16.92 -13.57
C LEU A 515 6.13 -17.28 -14.45
N GLY A 516 5.91 -18.06 -15.51
CA GLY A 516 6.97 -18.41 -16.46
C GLY A 516 7.49 -17.18 -17.22
N THR A 517 6.60 -16.27 -17.62
CA THR A 517 6.99 -14.99 -18.23
C THR A 517 7.78 -14.12 -17.25
N GLY A 518 7.30 -13.97 -16.00
CA GLY A 518 8.02 -13.22 -14.96
C GLY A 518 9.39 -13.82 -14.64
N ALA A 519 9.51 -15.14 -14.58
CA ALA A 519 10.78 -15.82 -14.41
C ALA A 519 11.77 -15.53 -15.55
N GLN A 520 11.29 -15.46 -16.80
CA GLN A 520 12.15 -15.12 -17.93
C GLN A 520 12.60 -13.66 -17.89
N SER A 521 11.69 -12.73 -17.60
CA SER A 521 12.01 -11.30 -17.45
C SER A 521 13.11 -11.10 -16.40
N LEU A 522 13.00 -11.81 -15.27
CA LEU A 522 13.97 -11.72 -14.18
C LEU A 522 15.37 -12.26 -14.57
N ARG A 523 15.44 -13.30 -15.42
CA ARG A 523 16.73 -13.77 -15.97
C ARG A 523 17.32 -12.76 -16.92
N ASP A 524 16.50 -12.15 -17.77
CA ASP A 524 16.97 -11.13 -18.72
C ASP A 524 17.53 -9.91 -17.94
N THR A 525 16.88 -9.53 -16.83
CA THR A 525 17.39 -8.50 -15.90
C THR A 525 18.72 -8.92 -15.26
N ALA A 526 18.84 -10.17 -14.77
CA ALA A 526 20.07 -10.68 -14.18
C ALA A 526 21.24 -10.70 -15.18
N ASP A 527 20.99 -11.13 -16.42
CA ASP A 527 21.96 -11.10 -17.52
C ASP A 527 22.38 -9.66 -17.85
N GLY A 528 21.44 -8.71 -17.80
CA GLY A 528 21.71 -7.28 -17.93
C GLY A 528 22.68 -6.74 -16.88
N LEU A 529 22.50 -7.13 -15.61
CA LEU A 529 23.41 -6.75 -14.53
C LEU A 529 24.83 -7.28 -14.76
N ILE A 530 24.98 -8.53 -15.20
CA ILE A 530 26.29 -9.13 -15.52
C ILE A 530 26.95 -8.38 -16.68
N ALA A 531 26.20 -8.10 -17.75
CA ALA A 531 26.70 -7.34 -18.88
C ALA A 531 27.13 -5.91 -18.51
N GLY A 532 26.39 -5.28 -17.58
CA GLY A 532 26.73 -4.00 -16.97
C GLY A 532 28.06 -4.07 -16.22
N ALA A 533 28.19 -5.03 -15.29
CA ALA A 533 29.41 -5.25 -14.51
C ALA A 533 30.66 -5.45 -15.39
N ASP A 534 30.56 -6.26 -16.45
CA ASP A 534 31.65 -6.50 -17.40
C ASP A 534 32.02 -5.26 -18.22
N THR A 535 31.07 -4.37 -18.45
CA THR A 535 31.34 -3.09 -19.13
C THR A 535 32.09 -2.14 -18.23
N TYR A 536 31.73 -2.06 -16.93
CA TYR A 536 32.48 -1.28 -15.94
C TYR A 536 33.93 -1.75 -15.78
N ARG A 537 34.14 -3.06 -15.60
CA ARG A 537 35.50 -3.64 -15.49
C ARG A 537 36.37 -3.29 -16.69
N ARG A 538 35.82 -3.36 -17.92
CA ARG A 538 36.56 -3.00 -19.15
C ARG A 538 36.92 -1.51 -19.23
N LEU A 539 36.03 -0.63 -18.76
CA LEU A 539 36.29 0.80 -18.69
C LEU A 539 37.38 1.12 -17.66
N GLU A 540 37.34 0.49 -16.49
CA GLU A 540 38.36 0.62 -15.44
C GLU A 540 39.74 0.14 -15.93
N ASP A 541 39.80 -1.02 -16.58
CA ASP A 541 41.01 -1.55 -17.19
C ASP A 541 41.59 -0.60 -18.24
N PHE A 542 40.73 -0.01 -19.09
CA PHE A 542 41.14 0.94 -20.12
C PHE A 542 41.72 2.22 -19.51
N LEU A 543 41.07 2.79 -18.49
CA LEU A 543 41.54 3.99 -17.79
C LEU A 543 42.86 3.71 -17.06
N THR A 544 42.97 2.58 -16.38
CA THR A 544 44.19 2.17 -15.67
C THR A 544 45.36 1.95 -16.64
N ALA A 545 45.12 1.32 -17.79
CA ALA A 545 46.13 1.11 -18.83
C ALA A 545 46.54 2.42 -19.54
N GLY A 546 45.59 3.35 -19.74
CA GLY A 546 45.84 4.64 -20.39
C GLY A 546 46.73 5.59 -19.58
N PHE A 547 46.64 5.56 -18.25
CA PHE A 547 47.47 6.39 -17.36
C PHE A 547 48.74 5.68 -16.85
N GLY A 548 48.82 4.34 -16.93
CA GLY A 548 50.01 3.57 -16.55
C GLY A 548 51.14 3.54 -17.60
N GLY A 549 50.89 4.01 -18.82
CA GLY A 549 51.83 3.96 -19.95
C GLY A 549 52.81 5.14 -20.10
N THR A 550 52.75 6.14 -19.22
CA THR A 550 53.70 7.26 -19.20
C THR A 550 54.51 7.25 -17.91
N ASN A 551 55.61 6.49 -17.91
CA ASN A 551 56.74 6.68 -16.99
C ASN A 551 58.05 6.50 -17.74
#